data_AF-A0A957DAD6-F1
#
_entry.id   AF-A0A957DAD6-F1
#
_cell.length_a   1.000
_cell.length_b   1.000
_cell.length_c   1.000
_cell.angle_alpha   90.00
_cell.angle_beta   90.00
_cell.angle_gamma   90.00
#
_symmetry.space_group_name_H-M   'P 1'
#
loop_
_entity.id
_entity.type
_entity.pdbx_description
1 polymer ?
#
loop_
_entity_poly.entity_id
_entity_poly.type
_entity_poly.pdbx_seq_one_letter_code
_entity_poly.pdbx_strand_id
1 'polypeptide(L)'
;GYQHNDGGWGWWYDDSTHDYQTAWVVFGLAMVRDAGYEVDQGVIDRGIAWLNDNLSGMDIRTRAYALYSMAAAGQPNAEATLALQASLDNLDTFSRAGLALALEAIGEHGAALDVLDLLRETAVTTPSGLVYWSGDREDG
;
A
#
# COMPACT_ATOMS: atom_id res chain seq x y z
N GLY A 1 10.28 -21.29 -3.81
CA GLY A 1 9.54 -20.53 -2.78
C GLY A 1 8.08 -20.49 -3.17
N TYR A 2 7.23 -19.77 -2.43
CA TYR A 2 5.81 -19.56 -2.75
C TYR A 2 5.57 -18.42 -3.76
N GLN A 3 6.62 -17.70 -4.15
CA GLN A 3 6.53 -16.71 -5.23
C GLN A 3 6.40 -17.43 -6.57
N HIS A 4 5.39 -17.05 -7.35
CA HIS A 4 5.12 -17.61 -8.66
C HIS A 4 6.13 -17.10 -9.71
N ASN A 5 6.13 -17.74 -10.89
CA ASN A 5 7.07 -17.39 -11.97
C ASN A 5 6.89 -15.96 -12.51
N ASP A 6 5.70 -15.39 -12.36
CA ASP A 6 5.39 -14.01 -12.73
C ASP A 6 5.87 -12.99 -11.69
N GLY A 7 6.34 -13.44 -10.53
CA GLY A 7 6.85 -12.59 -9.45
C GLY A 7 5.85 -12.28 -8.34
N GLY A 8 4.58 -12.66 -8.47
CA GLY A 8 3.59 -12.40 -7.43
C GLY A 8 3.30 -13.59 -6.53
N TRP A 9 2.28 -13.42 -5.68
CA TRP A 9 1.79 -14.43 -4.73
C TRP A 9 0.27 -14.60 -4.85
N GLY A 10 -0.20 -15.84 -4.70
CA GLY A 10 -1.61 -16.18 -4.47
C GLY A 10 -1.89 -16.39 -2.98
N TRP A 11 -3.12 -16.81 -2.67
CA TRP A 11 -3.49 -17.21 -1.29
C TRP A 11 -2.86 -18.54 -0.90
N TRP A 12 -2.75 -19.46 -1.85
CA TRP A 12 -2.02 -20.72 -1.74
C TRP A 12 -0.98 -20.86 -2.86
N TYR A 13 -0.12 -21.88 -2.76
CA TYR A 13 1.03 -22.06 -3.66
C TYR A 13 0.67 -22.39 -5.11
N ASP A 14 -0.54 -22.87 -5.34
CA ASP A 14 -1.08 -23.32 -6.63
C ASP A 14 -2.21 -22.42 -7.15
N ASP A 15 -2.56 -21.36 -6.42
CA ASP A 15 -3.52 -20.36 -6.88
C ASP A 15 -2.91 -19.42 -7.92
N SER A 16 -3.77 -18.73 -8.67
CA SER A 16 -3.34 -17.58 -9.46
C SER A 16 -2.80 -16.49 -8.54
N THR A 17 -1.84 -15.72 -9.05
CA THR A 17 -1.38 -14.50 -8.39
C THR A 17 -2.54 -13.56 -8.11
N HIS A 18 -2.55 -12.95 -6.92
CA HIS A 18 -3.61 -12.08 -6.44
C HIS A 18 -3.05 -10.73 -6.01
N ASP A 19 -3.65 -9.64 -6.51
CA ASP A 19 -3.20 -8.25 -6.31
C ASP A 19 -2.86 -7.93 -4.85
N TYR A 20 -3.85 -8.11 -3.97
CA TYR A 20 -3.71 -7.85 -2.53
C TYR A 20 -2.62 -8.72 -1.88
N GLN A 21 -2.52 -10.01 -2.24
CA GLN A 21 -1.52 -10.90 -1.65
C GLN A 21 -0.11 -10.49 -2.05
N THR A 22 0.11 -10.15 -3.32
CA THR A 22 1.40 -9.63 -3.76
C THR A 22 1.77 -8.35 -3.01
N ALA A 23 0.85 -7.40 -2.86
CA ALA A 23 1.09 -6.17 -2.11
C ALA A 23 1.40 -6.43 -0.63
N TRP A 24 0.68 -7.36 0.00
CA TRP A 24 0.88 -7.76 1.39
C TRP A 24 2.24 -8.42 1.62
N VAL A 25 2.63 -9.34 0.73
CA VAL A 25 3.92 -10.04 0.85
C VAL A 25 5.08 -9.08 0.61
N VAL A 26 4.99 -8.19 -0.39
CA VAL A 26 6.02 -7.15 -0.62
C VAL A 26 6.20 -6.28 0.63
N PHE A 27 5.10 -5.83 1.24
CA PHE A 27 5.17 -5.08 2.50
C PHE A 27 5.83 -5.88 3.62
N GLY A 28 5.41 -7.13 3.84
CA GLY A 28 5.97 -7.98 4.89
C GLY A 28 7.46 -8.24 4.71
N LEU A 29 7.91 -8.50 3.48
CA LEU A 29 9.33 -8.70 3.16
C LEU A 29 10.15 -7.42 3.41
N ALA A 30 9.61 -6.25 3.06
CA ALA A 30 10.23 -4.98 3.38
C ALA A 30 10.40 -4.79 4.89
N MET A 31 9.35 -5.08 5.68
CA MET A 31 9.41 -4.98 7.15
C MET A 31 10.42 -5.96 7.77
N VAL A 32 10.51 -7.18 7.25
CA VAL A 32 11.51 -8.16 7.71
C VAL A 32 12.94 -7.70 7.41
N ARG A 33 13.17 -7.18 6.21
CA ARG A 33 14.46 -6.59 5.81
C ARG A 33 14.82 -5.40 6.72
N ASP A 34 13.89 -4.48 6.94
CA ASP A 34 14.12 -3.28 7.74
C ASP A 34 14.31 -3.61 9.24
N ALA A 35 13.80 -4.75 9.70
CA ALA A 35 14.08 -5.31 11.02
C ALA A 35 15.48 -5.96 11.14
N GLY A 36 16.30 -5.94 10.07
CA GLY A 36 17.68 -6.41 10.07
C GLY A 36 17.86 -7.88 9.71
N TYR A 37 16.82 -8.55 9.21
CA TYR A 37 16.92 -9.92 8.72
C TYR A 37 17.30 -9.95 7.24
N GLU A 38 18.03 -10.99 6.84
CA GLU A 38 18.39 -11.19 5.44
C GLU A 38 17.15 -11.56 4.61
N VAL A 39 16.89 -10.75 3.58
CA VAL A 39 15.84 -10.99 2.58
C VAL A 39 16.49 -10.81 1.21
N ASP A 40 16.27 -11.76 0.31
CA ASP A 40 16.73 -11.64 -1.07
C ASP A 40 16.00 -10.48 -1.76
N GLN A 41 16.73 -9.41 -2.09
CA GLN A 41 16.19 -8.23 -2.75
C GLN A 41 15.55 -8.58 -4.10
N GLY A 42 16.06 -9.59 -4.81
CA GLY A 42 15.47 -10.02 -6.08
C GLY A 42 14.06 -10.60 -5.94
N VAL A 43 13.69 -11.13 -4.77
CA VAL A 43 12.31 -11.56 -4.48
C VAL A 43 11.39 -10.35 -4.38
N ILE A 44 11.83 -9.30 -3.68
CA ILE A 44 11.07 -8.05 -3.55
C ILE A 44 10.92 -7.39 -4.92
N ASP A 45 12.00 -7.28 -5.68
CA ASP A 45 12.03 -6.60 -6.99
C ASP A 45 11.03 -7.23 -7.97
N ARG A 46 10.95 -8.57 -8.01
CA ARG A 46 9.95 -9.28 -8.84
C ARG A 46 8.51 -9.02 -8.41
N GLY A 47 8.26 -8.94 -7.10
CA GLY A 47 6.94 -8.58 -6.57
C GLY A 47 6.54 -7.17 -6.96
N ILE A 48 7.47 -6.22 -6.86
CA ILE A 48 7.25 -4.82 -7.25
C ILE A 48 7.03 -4.69 -8.76
N ALA A 49 7.79 -5.42 -9.58
CA ALA A 49 7.58 -5.45 -11.03
C ALA A 49 6.15 -5.94 -11.36
N TRP A 50 5.72 -7.05 -10.75
CA TRP A 50 4.38 -7.57 -10.94
C TRP A 50 3.29 -6.57 -10.50
N LEU A 51 3.47 -5.89 -9.35
CA LEU A 51 2.52 -4.87 -8.91
C LEU A 51 2.39 -3.75 -9.93
N ASN A 52 3.51 -3.20 -10.41
CA ASN A 52 3.53 -2.14 -11.40
C ASN A 52 2.81 -2.53 -12.69
N ASP A 53 3.03 -3.75 -13.18
CA ASP A 53 2.41 -4.24 -14.42
C ASP A 53 0.89 -4.43 -14.29
N ASN A 54 0.36 -4.62 -13.07
CA ASN A 54 -1.05 -4.92 -12.82
C ASN A 54 -1.83 -3.78 -12.14
N LEU A 55 -1.18 -2.67 -11.76
CA LEU A 55 -1.77 -1.54 -11.01
C LEU A 55 -3.11 -1.05 -11.56
N SER A 56 -3.26 -0.96 -12.88
CA SER A 56 -4.47 -0.44 -13.53
C SER A 56 -5.69 -1.37 -13.37
N GLY A 57 -5.47 -2.67 -13.18
CA GLY A 57 -6.52 -3.67 -12.99
C GLY A 57 -7.03 -3.77 -11.55
N MET A 58 -6.25 -3.29 -10.58
CA MET A 58 -6.58 -3.34 -9.16
C MET A 58 -7.76 -2.43 -8.83
N ASP A 59 -8.60 -2.86 -7.88
CA ASP A 59 -9.54 -1.97 -7.22
C ASP A 59 -8.80 -0.84 -6.49
N ILE A 60 -9.49 0.26 -6.19
CA ILE A 60 -8.85 1.49 -5.71
C ILE A 60 -8.16 1.31 -4.35
N ARG A 61 -8.69 0.44 -3.49
CA ARG A 61 -8.15 0.17 -2.14
C ARG A 61 -6.90 -0.68 -2.25
N THR A 62 -6.94 -1.76 -3.04
CA THR A 62 -5.75 -2.58 -3.30
C THR A 62 -4.66 -1.79 -4.01
N ARG A 63 -5.01 -0.91 -4.94
CA ARG A 63 -4.06 -0.01 -5.63
C ARG A 63 -3.35 0.91 -4.64
N ALA A 64 -4.10 1.55 -3.72
CA ALA A 64 -3.51 2.38 -2.68
C ALA A 64 -2.54 1.58 -1.79
N TYR A 65 -2.92 0.36 -1.42
CA TYR A 65 -2.07 -0.51 -0.62
C TYR A 65 -0.81 -0.95 -1.39
N ALA A 66 -0.92 -1.33 -2.65
CA ALA A 66 0.21 -1.71 -3.49
C ALA A 66 1.24 -0.57 -3.62
N LEU A 67 0.78 0.67 -3.85
CA LEU A 67 1.65 1.84 -3.92
C LEU A 67 2.38 2.09 -2.59
N TYR A 68 1.67 1.96 -1.47
CA TYR A 68 2.29 2.02 -0.15
C TYR A 68 3.30 0.88 0.08
N SER A 69 2.97 -0.36 -0.27
CA SER A 69 3.88 -1.50 -0.13
C SER A 69 5.17 -1.33 -0.93
N MET A 70 5.08 -0.81 -2.16
CA MET A 70 6.25 -0.49 -2.99
C MET A 70 7.09 0.64 -2.38
N ALA A 71 6.44 1.67 -1.82
CA ALA A 71 7.11 2.74 -1.10
C ALA A 71 7.85 2.23 0.15
N ALA A 72 7.20 1.40 0.97
CA ALA A 72 7.80 0.75 2.13
C ALA A 72 8.98 -0.16 1.74
N ALA A 73 8.90 -0.81 0.57
CA ALA A 73 9.99 -1.61 0.02
C ALA A 73 11.16 -0.78 -0.53
N GLY A 74 11.04 0.55 -0.57
CA GLY A 74 12.08 1.48 -1.04
C GLY A 74 12.10 1.72 -2.54
N GLN A 75 11.05 1.29 -3.27
CA GLN A 75 10.93 1.49 -4.72
C GLN A 75 9.52 2.02 -5.06
N PRO A 76 9.18 3.23 -4.61
CA PRO A 76 7.86 3.80 -4.86
C PRO A 76 7.62 4.05 -6.36
N ASN A 77 6.35 4.02 -6.79
CA ASN A 77 5.94 4.46 -8.12
C ASN A 77 5.34 5.87 -8.04
N ALA A 78 6.17 6.89 -8.32
CA ALA A 78 5.77 8.29 -8.18
C ALA A 78 4.62 8.70 -9.13
N GLU A 79 4.66 8.25 -10.38
CA GLU A 79 3.62 8.56 -11.36
C GLU A 79 2.24 8.03 -10.92
N ALA A 80 2.18 6.76 -10.54
CA ALA A 80 0.94 6.14 -10.10
C ALA A 80 0.44 6.67 -8.75
N THR A 81 1.34 7.01 -7.83
CA THR A 81 0.99 7.66 -6.55
C THR A 81 0.35 9.03 -6.77
N LEU A 82 0.95 9.87 -7.61
CA LEU A 82 0.37 11.18 -7.98
C LEU A 82 -0.96 11.02 -8.73
N ALA A 83 -1.08 10.03 -9.62
CA ALA A 83 -2.33 9.75 -10.32
C ALA A 83 -3.45 9.33 -9.35
N LEU A 84 -3.14 8.55 -8.31
CA LEU A 84 -4.12 8.13 -7.30
C LEU A 84 -4.61 9.32 -6.45
N GLN A 85 -3.77 10.31 -6.21
CA GLN A 85 -4.16 11.55 -5.50
C GLN A 85 -5.35 12.24 -6.18
N ALA A 86 -5.48 12.18 -7.50
CA ALA A 86 -6.63 12.74 -8.22
C ALA A 86 -7.97 12.05 -7.89
N SER A 87 -7.94 10.88 -7.24
CA SER A 87 -9.13 10.13 -6.80
C SER A 87 -9.32 10.11 -5.28
N LEU A 88 -8.72 11.07 -4.56
CA LEU A 88 -8.68 11.13 -3.09
C LEU A 88 -10.06 11.03 -2.42
N ASP A 89 -11.09 11.65 -3.01
CA ASP A 89 -12.46 11.62 -2.48
C ASP A 89 -13.08 10.22 -2.46
N ASN A 90 -12.62 9.32 -3.35
CA ASN A 90 -13.10 7.94 -3.46
C ASN A 90 -12.34 6.96 -2.56
N LEU A 91 -11.32 7.43 -1.84
CA LEU A 91 -10.51 6.60 -0.96
C LEU A 91 -11.14 6.50 0.43
N ASP A 92 -11.19 5.28 0.95
CA ASP A 92 -11.48 5.03 2.36
C ASP A 92 -10.32 5.51 3.26
N THR A 93 -10.53 5.53 4.57
CA THR A 93 -9.52 5.97 5.54
C THR A 93 -8.20 5.20 5.39
N PHE A 94 -8.28 3.88 5.18
CA PHE A 94 -7.10 3.04 5.01
C PHE A 94 -6.30 3.42 3.77
N SER A 95 -6.97 3.61 2.64
CA SER A 95 -6.36 3.98 1.36
C SER A 95 -5.78 5.39 1.40
N ARG A 96 -6.44 6.34 2.09
CA ARG A 96 -5.89 7.68 2.34
C ARG A 96 -4.60 7.62 3.16
N ALA A 97 -4.57 6.81 4.23
CA ALA A 97 -3.36 6.66 5.03
C ALA A 97 -2.20 6.04 4.22
N GLY A 98 -2.48 5.00 3.43
CA GLY A 98 -1.51 4.41 2.51
C GLY A 98 -1.00 5.40 1.47
N LEU A 99 -1.90 6.17 0.86
CA LEU A 99 -1.55 7.21 -0.12
C LEU A 99 -0.68 8.30 0.51
N ALA A 100 -0.99 8.79 1.71
CA ALA A 100 -0.18 9.80 2.40
C ALA A 100 1.26 9.32 2.63
N LEU A 101 1.43 8.06 3.05
CA LEU A 101 2.75 7.46 3.24
C LEU A 101 3.50 7.29 1.91
N ALA A 102 2.80 6.90 0.84
CA ALA A 102 3.39 6.79 -0.48
C ALA A 102 3.81 8.16 -1.06
N LEU A 103 3.01 9.21 -0.83
CA LEU A 103 3.31 10.61 -1.21
C LEU A 103 4.56 11.11 -0.48
N GLU A 104 4.65 10.89 0.83
CA GLU A 104 5.84 11.25 1.60
C GLU A 104 7.10 10.54 1.07
N ALA A 105 7.00 9.25 0.75
CA ALA A 105 8.12 8.47 0.24
C ALA A 105 8.64 8.95 -1.13
N ILE A 106 7.81 9.60 -1.94
CA ILE A 106 8.22 10.20 -3.22
C ILE A 106 8.64 11.68 -3.09
N GLY A 107 8.66 12.22 -1.87
CA GLY A 107 9.05 13.60 -1.58
C GLY A 107 7.93 14.63 -1.72
N GLU A 108 6.68 14.19 -1.93
CA GLU A 108 5.51 15.05 -2.09
C GLU A 108 4.89 15.40 -0.72
N HIS A 109 5.69 16.02 0.15
CA HIS A 109 5.32 16.31 1.54
C HIS A 109 4.04 17.16 1.67
N GLY A 110 3.90 18.18 0.80
CA GLY A 110 2.70 19.03 0.80
C GLY A 110 1.43 18.25 0.50
N ALA A 111 1.47 17.41 -0.53
CA ALA A 111 0.36 16.53 -0.89
C ALA A 111 0.06 15.50 0.22
N ALA A 112 1.09 14.96 0.88
CA ALA A 112 0.91 14.05 2.01
C ALA A 112 0.19 14.75 3.17
N LEU A 113 0.53 16.01 3.48
CA LEU A 113 -0.15 16.80 4.51
C LEU A 113 -1.61 17.06 4.16
N ASP A 114 -1.93 17.37 2.90
CA ASP A 114 -3.32 17.57 2.46
C ASP A 114 -4.18 16.32 2.72
N VAL A 115 -3.64 15.13 2.43
CA VAL A 115 -4.33 13.86 2.73
C VAL A 115 -4.48 13.64 4.23
N LEU A 116 -3.46 13.97 5.02
CA LEU A 116 -3.50 13.85 6.48
C LEU A 116 -4.51 14.82 7.11
N ASP A 117 -4.71 16.00 6.56
CA ASP A 117 -5.72 16.94 7.04
C ASP A 117 -7.14 16.42 6.81
N LEU A 118 -7.42 15.82 5.65
CA LEU A 118 -8.70 15.11 5.42
C LEU A 118 -8.91 13.94 6.40
N LEU A 119 -7.84 13.21 6.73
CA LEU A 119 -7.91 12.18 7.76
C LEU A 119 -8.24 12.79 9.12
N ARG A 120 -7.61 13.89 9.52
CA ARG A 120 -7.92 14.56 10.80
C ARG A 120 -9.38 15.00 10.89
N GLU A 121 -9.96 15.49 9.80
CA GLU A 121 -11.36 15.93 9.75
C GLU A 121 -12.37 14.80 10.00
N THR A 122 -11.99 13.56 9.66
CA THR A 122 -12.83 12.35 9.80
C THR A 122 -12.53 11.56 11.06
N ALA A 123 -11.60 12.03 11.89
CA ALA A 123 -11.20 11.34 13.10
C ALA A 123 -12.26 11.46 14.21
N VAL A 124 -12.52 10.36 14.91
CA VAL A 124 -13.40 10.30 16.07
C VAL A 124 -12.56 10.43 17.34
N THR A 125 -12.89 11.41 18.18
CA THR A 125 -12.24 11.62 19.48
C THR A 125 -13.16 11.18 20.61
N THR A 126 -12.71 10.25 21.46
CA THR A 126 -13.46 9.82 22.63
C THR A 126 -13.33 10.84 23.78
N PRO A 127 -14.25 10.83 24.77
CA PRO A 127 -14.10 11.64 25.98
C PRO A 127 -12.81 11.33 26.78
N SER A 128 -12.23 10.15 26.60
CA SER A 128 -10.95 9.74 27.22
C SER A 128 -9.71 10.25 26.46
N GLY A 129 -9.90 10.95 25.34
CA GLY A 129 -8.81 11.49 24.52
C GLY A 129 -8.20 10.50 23.51
N LEU A 130 -8.84 9.36 23.25
CA LEU A 130 -8.43 8.44 22.18
C LEU A 130 -8.91 8.97 20.83
N VAL A 131 -8.05 8.89 19.82
CA VAL A 131 -8.36 9.26 18.44
C VAL A 131 -8.33 8.00 17.58
N TYR A 132 -9.40 7.76 16.84
CA TYR A 132 -9.50 6.62 15.91
C TYR A 132 -10.36 7.00 14.71
N TRP A 133 -10.33 6.16 13.68
CA TRP A 133 -11.22 6.29 12.53
C TRP A 133 -12.17 5.11 12.52
N SER A 134 -13.47 5.38 12.40
CA SER A 134 -14.46 4.31 12.19
C SER A 134 -14.35 3.81 10.75
N GLY A 135 -13.95 2.55 10.56
CA GLY A 135 -14.07 1.89 9.26
C GLY A 135 -15.50 1.43 9.03
N ASP A 136 -15.96 1.46 7.79
CA ASP A 136 -17.09 0.62 7.37
C ASP A 136 -16.68 -0.86 7.53
N ARG A 137 -17.60 -1.70 8.00
CA ARG A 137 -17.34 -3.12 8.34
C ARG A 137 -17.20 -4.01 7.10
N GLU A 138 -16.45 -3.59 6.09
CA GLU A 138 -16.14 -4.42 4.93
C GLU A 138 -14.65 -4.75 4.95
N ASP A 139 -14.33 -5.84 5.66
CA ASP A 139 -13.02 -6.46 5.63
C ASP A 139 -12.97 -7.45 4.46
N GLY A 140 -12.70 -6.96 3.23
CA GLY A 140 -12.30 -7.82 2.09
C GLY A 140 -13.41 -8.53 1.33
#